data_AF-F6IG03-F1
#
_entry.id   AF-F6IG03-F1
#
_cell.length_a   1.000
_cell.length_b   1.000
_cell.length_c   1.000
_cell.angle_alpha   90.00
_cell.angle_beta   90.00
_cell.angle_gamma   90.00
#
_symmetry.space_group_name_H-M   'P 1'
#
loop_
_entity.id
_entity.type
_entity.pdbx_description
1 polymer ?
#
loop_
_entity_poly.entity_id
_entity_poly.type
_entity_poly.pdbx_seq_one_letter_code
_entity_poly.pdbx_strand_id
1 'polypeptide(L)'
;MGHARVMASPAVRKRAAGLGIDLGEVRPAEDGRIRHSDLDAFLSYNAAGGFQPAGLKGKDEQVRVIGLRRRIAENMAASKRQIPHFAYVEEFDVTALEETRAQLNEGRGDRPKLTMLPFLIAAICKLMPRYPMLNAHYDDEAGVVTRYGSVHLGMAAQTPAGLMVPVIRDAQDRNLWQLASEISRLARAARDGSAKSTELSGSTITLTSLGPMGGVATTPVINRPEVAIIGPNRIVERPMFVRDAGGVERIEKRKTMNISMSCDHRVVDGWDAASFAQDLKKLIEAPALILAG
;
A
#
# COMPACT_ATOMS: atom_id res chain seq x y z
N MET A 1 -15.71 50.81 -5.66
CA MET A 1 -17.03 50.16 -5.52
C MET A 1 -17.58 50.54 -4.15
N GLY A 2 -18.67 51.29 -4.09
CA GLY A 2 -19.17 51.90 -2.86
C GLY A 2 -19.76 50.87 -1.89
N HIS A 3 -19.31 50.88 -0.64
CA HIS A 3 -19.99 50.18 0.45
C HIS A 3 -21.43 50.67 0.53
N ALA A 4 -22.39 49.77 0.31
CA ALA A 4 -23.81 50.06 0.52
C ALA A 4 -23.98 50.63 1.94
N ARG A 5 -24.53 51.84 2.04
CA ARG A 5 -24.60 52.57 3.29
C ARG A 5 -25.59 51.86 4.20
N VAL A 6 -25.07 51.05 5.14
CA VAL A 6 -25.89 50.30 6.09
C VAL A 6 -26.78 51.26 6.86
N MET A 7 -28.10 51.08 6.82
CA MET A 7 -29.07 51.97 7.45
C MET A 7 -29.40 51.47 8.87
N ALA A 8 -28.70 52.00 9.86
CA ALA A 8 -28.89 51.64 11.28
C ALA A 8 -28.93 52.90 12.16
N SER A 9 -29.76 52.88 13.20
CA SER A 9 -29.84 53.96 14.20
C SER A 9 -28.54 54.06 15.01
N PRO A 10 -28.22 55.22 15.62
CA PRO A 10 -27.03 55.37 16.47
C PRO A 10 -26.97 54.36 17.62
N ALA A 11 -28.12 53.99 18.19
CA ALA A 11 -28.21 53.00 19.26
C ALA A 11 -27.85 51.57 18.78
N VAL A 12 -28.31 51.17 17.60
CA VAL A 12 -27.98 49.87 16.99
C VAL A 12 -26.49 49.81 16.62
N ARG A 13 -25.93 50.89 16.06
CA ARG A 13 -24.49 50.99 15.76
C ARG A 13 -23.62 50.88 17.00
N LYS A 14 -23.99 51.60 18.07
CA LYS A 14 -23.27 51.54 19.35
C LYS A 14 -23.32 50.14 19.96
N ARG A 15 -24.46 49.46 19.88
CA ARG A 15 -24.62 48.08 20.36
C ARG A 15 -23.79 47.07 19.54
N ALA A 16 -23.85 47.15 18.22
CA ALA A 16 -23.06 46.27 17.34
C ALA A 16 -21.55 46.49 17.54
N ALA A 17 -21.10 47.74 17.68
CA ALA A 17 -19.72 48.06 18.01
C ALA A 17 -19.29 47.52 19.39
N GLY A 18 -20.16 47.61 20.40
CA GLY A 18 -19.91 47.04 21.73
C GLY A 18 -19.82 45.50 21.75
N LEU A 19 -20.40 44.83 20.74
CA LEU A 19 -20.39 43.37 20.59
C LEU A 19 -19.39 42.88 19.52
N GLY A 20 -18.64 43.80 18.88
CA GLY A 20 -17.68 43.45 17.82
C GLY A 20 -18.31 42.92 16.53
N ILE A 21 -19.58 43.22 16.26
CA ILE A 21 -20.33 42.72 15.10
C ILE A 21 -20.25 43.72 13.95
N ASP A 22 -19.85 43.27 12.76
CA ASP A 22 -19.97 44.05 11.54
C ASP A 22 -21.44 44.08 11.08
N LEU A 23 -22.02 45.29 11.06
CA LEU A 23 -23.39 45.49 10.59
C LEU A 23 -23.58 45.14 9.10
N GLY A 24 -22.51 45.03 8.31
CA GLY A 24 -22.58 44.54 6.94
C GLY A 24 -22.92 43.04 6.83
N GLU A 25 -22.68 42.26 7.89
CA GLU A 25 -22.98 40.82 7.94
C GLU A 25 -24.38 40.51 8.47
N VAL A 26 -25.04 41.51 9.07
CA VAL A 26 -26.39 41.39 9.62
C VAL A 26 -27.42 41.63 8.53
N ARG A 27 -28.29 40.65 8.29
CA ARG A 27 -29.37 40.76 7.31
C ARG A 27 -30.35 41.89 7.73
N PRO A 28 -30.56 42.92 6.89
CA PRO A 28 -31.50 44.00 7.20
C PRO A 28 -32.95 43.54 7.07
N ALA A 29 -33.87 44.27 7.70
CA ALA A 29 -35.31 44.09 7.51
C ALA A 29 -35.74 44.48 6.08
N GLU A 30 -36.99 44.20 5.72
CA GLU A 30 -37.55 44.45 4.38
C GLU A 30 -37.46 45.94 3.95
N ASP A 31 -37.43 46.86 4.91
CA ASP A 31 -37.24 48.30 4.70
C ASP A 31 -35.76 48.72 4.54
N GLY A 32 -34.85 47.75 4.52
CA GLY A 32 -33.40 47.95 4.39
C GLY A 32 -32.71 48.47 5.65
N ARG A 33 -33.43 48.59 6.78
CA ARG A 33 -32.88 49.09 8.05
C ARG A 33 -32.53 47.94 9.00
N ILE A 34 -31.42 48.08 9.73
CA ILE A 34 -31.03 47.14 10.78
C ILE A 34 -31.54 47.64 12.13
N ARG A 35 -32.30 46.78 12.82
CA ARG A 35 -32.91 47.00 14.13
C ARG A 35 -32.23 46.15 15.19
N HIS A 36 -32.55 46.39 16.46
CA HIS A 36 -32.02 45.61 17.58
C HIS A 36 -32.40 44.12 17.47
N SER A 37 -33.60 43.81 16.99
CA SER A 37 -34.09 42.46 16.73
C SER A 37 -33.24 41.68 15.73
N ASP A 38 -32.72 42.36 14.71
CA ASP A 38 -31.92 41.73 13.65
C ASP A 38 -30.52 41.38 14.18
N LEU A 39 -29.97 42.22 15.06
CA LEU A 39 -28.74 41.94 15.79
C LEU A 39 -28.92 40.74 16.74
N ASP A 40 -30.07 40.66 17.42
CA ASP A 40 -30.39 39.54 18.31
C ASP A 40 -30.61 38.23 17.54
N ALA A 41 -31.19 38.29 16.34
CA ALA A 41 -31.31 37.14 15.45
C ALA A 41 -29.95 36.69 14.88
N PHE A 42 -29.06 37.62 14.55
CA PHE A 42 -27.69 37.32 14.12
C PHE A 42 -26.89 36.67 15.24
N LEU A 43 -27.02 37.19 16.46
CA LEU A 43 -26.39 36.63 17.66
C LEU A 43 -26.94 35.24 17.99
N SER A 44 -28.25 35.03 17.93
CA SER A 44 -28.86 33.73 18.22
C SER A 44 -28.48 32.68 17.17
N TYR A 45 -28.43 33.06 15.89
CA TYR A 45 -27.97 32.19 14.81
C TYR A 45 -26.49 31.79 14.97
N ASN A 46 -25.61 32.74 15.31
CA ASN A 46 -24.20 32.44 15.54
C ASN A 46 -23.96 31.69 16.86
N ALA A 47 -24.72 31.98 17.92
CA ALA A 47 -24.63 31.29 19.21
C ALA A 47 -25.17 29.85 19.16
N ALA A 48 -26.13 29.56 18.26
CA ALA A 48 -26.70 28.22 18.06
C ALA A 48 -25.85 27.29 17.18
N GLY A 49 -24.60 27.65 16.89
CA GLY A 49 -23.68 26.79 16.13
C GLY A 49 -23.70 27.05 14.63
N GLY A 50 -23.49 28.29 14.21
CA GLY A 50 -23.14 28.60 12.83
C GLY A 50 -21.95 27.76 12.32
N PHE A 51 -21.83 27.61 10.99
CA PHE A 51 -20.83 26.80 10.30
C PHE A 51 -19.44 26.84 10.97
N GLN A 52 -19.08 25.75 11.64
CA GLN A 52 -17.72 25.53 12.11
C GLN A 52 -16.97 24.76 11.03
N PRO A 53 -15.79 25.24 10.58
CA PRO A 53 -14.99 24.48 9.64
C PRO A 53 -14.60 23.14 10.27
N ALA A 54 -14.68 22.06 9.49
CA ALA A 54 -14.41 20.70 9.96
C ALA A 54 -12.94 20.46 10.40
N GLY A 55 -12.06 21.45 10.27
CA GLY A 55 -10.66 21.35 10.65
C GLY A 55 -9.98 22.69 10.87
N LEU A 56 -8.88 22.64 11.61
CA LEU A 56 -7.99 23.78 11.80
C LEU A 56 -7.04 23.91 10.61
N LYS A 57 -6.76 25.15 10.19
CA LYS A 57 -5.79 25.42 9.12
C LYS A 57 -4.36 25.23 9.66
N GLY A 58 -3.64 24.24 9.14
CA GLY A 58 -2.21 24.08 9.37
C GLY A 58 -1.39 25.21 8.73
N LYS A 59 -0.12 25.35 9.13
CA LYS A 59 0.83 26.27 8.47
C LYS A 59 1.48 25.59 7.26
N ASP A 60 1.75 26.37 6.22
CA ASP A 60 2.51 25.90 5.06
C ASP A 60 3.98 25.69 5.47
N GLU A 61 4.55 24.53 5.10
CA GLU A 61 5.95 24.19 5.35
C GLU A 61 6.62 23.76 4.05
N GLN A 62 7.82 24.31 3.78
CA GLN A 62 8.63 23.90 2.63
C GLN A 62 9.73 22.94 3.07
N VAL A 63 9.59 21.66 2.70
CA VAL A 63 10.58 20.61 3.01
C VAL A 63 11.39 20.25 1.77
N ARG A 64 12.69 20.51 1.80
CA ARG A 64 13.61 20.23 0.69
C ARG A 64 13.89 18.72 0.60
N VAL A 65 13.75 18.13 -0.60
CA VAL A 65 14.06 16.71 -0.83
C VAL A 65 15.54 16.53 -1.14
N ILE A 66 16.28 15.88 -0.22
CA ILE A 66 17.74 15.70 -0.29
C ILE A 66 18.16 14.25 -0.01
N GLY A 67 19.42 13.93 -0.29
CA GLY A 67 20.05 12.65 0.09
C GLY A 67 19.35 11.42 -0.48
N LEU A 68 19.10 10.42 0.39
CA LEU A 68 18.44 9.16 0.03
C LEU A 68 17.05 9.39 -0.57
N ARG A 69 16.26 10.31 0.00
CA ARG A 69 14.89 10.58 -0.46
C ARG A 69 14.86 11.11 -1.88
N ARG A 70 15.84 11.94 -2.26
CA ARG A 70 16.01 12.42 -3.64
C ARG A 70 16.29 11.26 -4.60
N ARG A 71 17.24 10.37 -4.26
CA ARG A 71 17.57 9.20 -5.08
C ARG A 71 16.38 8.27 -5.27
N ILE A 72 15.60 8.03 -4.22
CA ILE A 72 14.35 7.25 -4.30
C ILE A 72 13.38 7.90 -5.29
N ALA A 73 13.16 9.22 -5.17
CA ALA A 73 12.26 9.95 -6.07
C ALA A 73 12.69 9.86 -7.53
N GLU A 74 13.99 10.05 -7.80
CA GLU A 74 14.58 9.95 -9.14
C GLU A 74 14.42 8.53 -9.71
N ASN A 75 14.69 7.49 -8.92
CA ASN A 75 14.56 6.09 -9.35
C ASN A 75 13.09 5.69 -9.63
N MET A 76 12.16 6.05 -8.74
CA MET A 76 10.74 5.77 -8.93
C MET A 76 10.17 6.49 -10.17
N ALA A 77 10.58 7.74 -10.39
CA ALA A 77 10.19 8.48 -11.57
C ALA A 77 10.79 7.89 -12.85
N ALA A 78 12.04 7.42 -12.82
CA ALA A 78 12.66 6.72 -13.95
C ALA A 78 11.91 5.42 -14.29
N SER A 79 11.63 4.59 -13.28
CA SER A 79 10.84 3.36 -13.43
C SER A 79 9.50 3.63 -14.12
N LYS A 80 8.71 4.60 -13.64
CA LYS A 80 7.41 4.92 -14.25
C LYS A 80 7.48 5.54 -15.65
N ARG A 81 8.57 6.24 -15.98
CA ARG A 81 8.74 6.82 -17.33
C ARG A 81 9.20 5.80 -18.36
N GLN A 82 10.07 4.88 -17.96
CA GLN A 82 10.73 3.96 -18.89
C GLN A 82 10.00 2.62 -19.04
N ILE A 83 9.40 2.12 -17.95
CA ILE A 83 8.76 0.81 -17.94
C ILE A 83 7.26 0.97 -18.23
N PRO A 84 6.73 0.39 -19.33
CA PRO A 84 5.29 0.29 -19.54
C PRO A 84 4.72 -0.74 -18.56
N HIS A 85 4.37 -0.26 -17.36
CA HIS A 85 3.77 -1.08 -16.32
C HIS A 85 2.37 -1.52 -16.75
N PHE A 86 2.11 -2.81 -16.71
CA PHE A 86 0.74 -3.30 -16.56
C PHE A 86 0.58 -3.95 -15.18
N ALA A 87 -0.63 -3.86 -14.64
CA ALA A 87 -0.97 -4.46 -13.37
C ALA A 87 -1.94 -5.62 -13.59
N TYR A 88 -1.69 -6.72 -12.90
CA TYR A 88 -2.59 -7.87 -12.82
C TYR A 88 -2.91 -8.12 -11.34
N VAL A 89 -4.17 -8.34 -11.02
CA VAL A 89 -4.63 -8.57 -9.64
C VAL A 89 -5.55 -9.78 -9.65
N GLU A 90 -5.29 -10.73 -8.76
CA GLU A 90 -6.09 -11.93 -8.59
C GLU A 90 -6.38 -12.15 -7.10
N GLU A 91 -7.57 -12.66 -6.78
CA GLU A 91 -8.01 -12.96 -5.41
C GLU A 91 -7.62 -14.40 -5.06
N PHE A 92 -7.07 -14.63 -3.87
CA PHE A 92 -6.60 -15.94 -3.43
C PHE A 92 -7.39 -16.34 -2.17
N ASP A 93 -7.88 -17.57 -2.09
CA ASP A 93 -8.35 -18.12 -0.82
C ASP A 93 -7.15 -18.56 0.03
N VAL A 94 -6.85 -17.81 1.10
CA VAL A 94 -5.73 -18.08 2.00
C VAL A 94 -6.16 -18.81 3.27
N THR A 95 -7.39 -19.35 3.33
CA THR A 95 -7.93 -20.00 4.53
C THR A 95 -7.04 -21.17 4.96
N ALA A 96 -6.77 -22.12 4.05
CA ALA A 96 -5.94 -23.29 4.33
C ALA A 96 -4.48 -22.88 4.67
N LEU A 97 -3.96 -21.85 4.01
CA LEU A 97 -2.62 -21.33 4.29
C LEU A 97 -2.52 -20.72 5.69
N GLU A 98 -3.53 -19.95 6.11
CA GLU A 98 -3.61 -19.38 7.45
C GLU A 98 -3.72 -20.44 8.55
N GLU A 99 -4.51 -21.49 8.32
CA GLU A 99 -4.61 -22.65 9.22
C GLU A 99 -3.28 -23.39 9.32
N THR A 100 -2.65 -23.68 8.18
CA THR A 100 -1.32 -24.32 8.13
C THR A 100 -0.28 -23.48 8.86
N ARG A 101 -0.27 -22.17 8.64
CA ARG A 101 0.63 -21.24 9.35
C ARG A 101 0.37 -21.25 10.86
N ALA A 102 -0.89 -21.30 11.29
CA ALA A 102 -1.24 -21.35 12.71
C ALA A 102 -0.73 -22.65 13.36
N GLN A 103 -0.99 -23.80 12.74
CA GLN A 103 -0.51 -25.11 13.20
C GLN A 103 1.02 -25.17 13.29
N LEU A 104 1.73 -24.71 12.25
CA LEU A 104 3.19 -24.67 12.27
C LEU A 104 3.73 -23.74 13.37
N ASN A 105 3.05 -22.61 13.63
CA ASN A 105 3.46 -21.69 14.69
C ASN A 105 3.18 -22.23 16.10
N GLU A 106 2.14 -23.06 16.28
CA GLU A 106 1.85 -23.72 17.56
C GLU A 106 2.97 -24.74 17.89
N GLY A 107 3.39 -25.53 16.91
CA GLY A 107 4.49 -26.50 17.04
C GLY A 107 5.91 -25.94 16.87
N ARG A 108 6.12 -24.62 16.87
CA ARG A 108 7.40 -24.03 16.45
C ARG A 108 8.53 -24.14 17.47
N GLY A 109 8.23 -24.30 18.76
CA GLY A 109 9.23 -24.19 19.84
C GLY A 109 9.94 -22.83 19.79
N ASP A 110 11.28 -22.84 19.74
CA ASP A 110 12.10 -21.63 19.69
C ASP A 110 12.31 -21.06 18.27
N ARG A 111 11.75 -21.71 17.24
CA ARG A 111 11.86 -21.23 15.85
C ARG A 111 11.16 -19.88 15.67
N PRO A 112 11.60 -19.04 14.71
CA PRO A 112 10.96 -17.74 14.45
C PRO A 112 9.48 -17.89 14.09
N LYS A 113 8.67 -16.89 14.46
CA LYS A 113 7.24 -16.88 14.09
C LYS A 113 7.09 -16.78 12.58
N LEU A 114 6.34 -17.69 11.97
CA LEU A 114 6.00 -17.63 10.56
C LEU A 114 4.89 -16.61 10.33
N THR A 115 5.12 -15.69 9.38
CA THR A 115 4.10 -14.81 8.78
C THR A 115 3.67 -15.39 7.42
N MET A 116 2.86 -14.66 6.64
CA MET A 116 2.52 -15.07 5.26
C MET A 116 3.72 -15.01 4.30
N LEU A 117 4.67 -14.09 4.52
CA LEU A 117 5.74 -13.81 3.58
C LEU A 117 6.64 -15.03 3.30
N PRO A 118 7.10 -15.83 4.30
CA PRO A 118 7.86 -17.05 4.02
C PRO A 118 7.17 -18.01 3.05
N PHE A 119 5.85 -18.19 3.17
CA PHE A 119 5.10 -19.10 2.29
C PHE A 119 4.98 -18.53 0.87
N LEU A 120 4.69 -17.23 0.75
CA LEU A 120 4.63 -16.56 -0.55
C LEU A 120 5.99 -16.63 -1.26
N ILE A 121 7.09 -16.37 -0.54
CA ILE A 121 8.44 -16.42 -1.10
C ILE A 121 8.77 -17.85 -1.55
N ALA A 122 8.49 -18.85 -0.72
CA ALA A 122 8.72 -20.25 -1.08
C ALA A 122 7.91 -20.66 -2.32
N ALA A 123 6.64 -20.26 -2.40
CA ALA A 123 5.79 -20.54 -3.56
C ALA A 123 6.28 -19.83 -4.84
N ILE A 124 6.69 -18.56 -4.73
CA ILE A 124 7.30 -17.80 -5.84
C ILE A 124 8.57 -18.50 -6.32
N CYS A 125 9.47 -18.88 -5.40
CA CYS A 125 10.71 -19.56 -5.74
C CYS A 125 10.46 -20.91 -6.42
N LYS A 126 9.47 -21.68 -5.96
CA LYS A 126 9.09 -22.97 -6.54
C LYS A 126 8.59 -22.85 -7.98
N LEU A 127 7.90 -21.77 -8.31
CA LEU A 127 7.38 -21.52 -9.66
C LEU A 127 8.40 -20.86 -10.58
N MET A 128 9.41 -20.18 -10.04
CA MET A 128 10.30 -19.35 -10.84
C MET A 128 11.01 -20.06 -12.00
N PRO A 129 11.46 -21.34 -11.88
CA PRO A 129 12.04 -22.06 -13.02
C PRO A 129 11.09 -22.21 -14.22
N ARG A 130 9.78 -22.21 -13.99
CA ARG A 130 8.76 -22.26 -15.06
C ARG A 130 8.43 -20.88 -15.63
N TYR A 131 8.66 -19.83 -14.85
CA TYR A 131 8.39 -18.45 -15.23
C TYR A 131 9.66 -17.57 -15.20
N PRO A 132 10.74 -17.96 -15.90
CA PRO A 132 12.02 -17.26 -15.82
C PRO A 132 11.97 -15.83 -16.38
N MET A 133 10.95 -15.48 -17.17
CA MET A 133 10.71 -14.11 -17.63
C MET A 133 10.38 -13.14 -16.48
N LEU A 134 9.86 -13.63 -15.34
CA LEU A 134 9.57 -12.80 -14.16
C LEU A 134 10.82 -12.53 -13.30
N ASN A 135 11.84 -13.37 -13.40
CA ASN A 135 13.11 -13.26 -12.68
C ASN A 135 14.20 -12.69 -13.58
N ALA A 136 13.98 -11.48 -14.07
CA ALA A 136 14.82 -10.88 -15.10
C ALA A 136 15.08 -9.40 -14.86
N HIS A 137 16.17 -8.92 -15.45
CA HIS A 137 16.46 -7.50 -15.60
C HIS A 137 16.34 -7.08 -17.06
N TYR A 138 15.83 -5.88 -17.29
CA TYR A 138 15.83 -5.24 -18.60
C TYR A 138 16.81 -4.07 -18.62
N ASP A 139 17.80 -4.14 -19.51
CA ASP A 139 18.70 -3.01 -19.78
C ASP A 139 18.10 -2.17 -20.92
N ASP A 140 17.62 -0.97 -20.57
CA ASP A 140 17.02 -0.04 -21.52
C ASP A 140 18.02 0.49 -22.56
N GLU A 141 19.29 0.61 -22.21
CA GLU A 141 20.32 1.17 -23.08
C GLU A 141 20.85 0.11 -24.06
N ALA A 142 21.07 -1.11 -23.56
CA ALA A 142 21.54 -2.22 -24.38
C ALA A 142 20.40 -2.95 -25.13
N GLY A 143 19.15 -2.81 -24.68
CA GLY A 143 18.02 -3.58 -25.20
C GLY A 143 18.11 -5.08 -24.88
N VAL A 144 18.74 -5.44 -23.75
CA VAL A 144 19.04 -6.83 -23.37
C VAL A 144 18.21 -7.24 -22.16
N VAL A 145 17.59 -8.42 -22.25
CA VAL A 145 16.94 -9.08 -21.11
C VAL A 145 17.89 -10.10 -20.51
N THR A 146 18.23 -9.92 -19.23
CA THR A 146 19.02 -10.92 -18.47
C THR A 146 18.09 -11.69 -17.56
N ARG A 147 17.91 -12.99 -17.82
CA ARG A 147 17.13 -13.90 -16.94
C ARG A 147 18.08 -14.58 -15.95
N TYR A 148 17.67 -14.64 -14.69
CA TYR A 148 18.48 -15.21 -13.62
C TYR A 148 17.96 -16.59 -13.21
N GLY A 149 18.89 -17.52 -12.95
CA GLY A 149 18.57 -18.82 -12.37
C GLY A 149 18.31 -18.75 -10.86
N SER A 150 19.15 -18.00 -10.13
CA SER A 150 18.95 -17.71 -8.71
C SER A 150 17.87 -16.67 -8.49
N VAL A 151 17.08 -16.84 -7.42
CA VAL A 151 16.09 -15.85 -6.99
C VAL A 151 16.68 -15.01 -5.87
N HIS A 152 17.11 -13.80 -6.22
CA HIS A 152 17.52 -12.78 -5.24
C HIS A 152 16.31 -11.92 -4.94
N LEU A 153 15.55 -12.29 -3.91
CA LEU A 153 14.26 -11.67 -3.65
C LEU A 153 14.43 -10.36 -2.88
N GLY A 154 14.15 -9.24 -3.54
CA GLY A 154 14.00 -7.95 -2.90
C GLY A 154 12.76 -7.94 -2.01
N MET A 155 12.88 -7.44 -0.78
CA MET A 155 11.76 -7.30 0.15
C MET A 155 11.62 -5.84 0.52
N ALA A 156 10.51 -5.21 0.15
CA ALA A 156 10.29 -3.81 0.48
C ALA A 156 10.08 -3.63 2.00
N ALA A 157 10.86 -2.75 2.63
CA ALA A 157 10.83 -2.44 4.04
C ALA A 157 10.66 -0.93 4.26
N GLN A 158 9.61 -0.54 4.97
CA GLN A 158 9.40 0.85 5.37
C GLN A 158 10.35 1.23 6.50
N THR A 159 11.10 2.31 6.32
CA THR A 159 12.02 2.86 7.32
C THR A 159 11.70 4.35 7.57
N PRO A 160 12.23 4.96 8.64
CA PRO A 160 12.14 6.40 8.85
C PRO A 160 12.76 7.23 7.71
N ALA A 161 13.80 6.70 7.06
CA ALA A 161 14.50 7.37 5.96
C ALA A 161 13.80 7.19 4.59
N GLY A 162 12.78 6.33 4.51
CA GLY A 162 12.05 6.00 3.30
C GLY A 162 11.93 4.50 3.05
N LEU A 163 11.46 4.13 1.85
CA LEU A 163 11.37 2.74 1.43
C LEU A 163 12.76 2.22 1.07
N MET A 164 13.16 1.09 1.65
CA MET A 164 14.38 0.36 1.30
C MET A 164 14.00 -1.04 0.83
N VAL A 165 14.81 -1.64 -0.04
CA VAL A 165 14.57 -3.00 -0.57
C VAL A 165 15.76 -3.89 -0.23
N PRO A 166 15.85 -4.38 1.01
CA PRO A 166 16.82 -5.42 1.35
C PRO A 166 16.58 -6.71 0.55
N VAL A 167 17.64 -7.46 0.27
CA VAL A 167 17.63 -8.61 -0.64
C VAL A 167 17.89 -9.91 0.13
N ILE A 168 16.97 -10.84 0.05
CA ILE A 168 17.17 -12.23 0.46
C ILE A 168 17.93 -12.93 -0.66
N ARG A 169 19.21 -13.19 -0.43
CA ARG A 169 20.05 -13.95 -1.37
C ARG A 169 19.63 -15.42 -1.40
N ASP A 170 19.63 -15.94 -2.62
CA ASP A 170 19.24 -17.31 -2.98
C ASP A 170 18.03 -17.78 -2.19
N ALA A 171 16.93 -17.05 -2.34
CA ALA A 171 15.69 -17.29 -1.58
C ALA A 171 15.14 -18.70 -1.84
N GLN A 172 15.41 -19.27 -3.02
CA GLN A 172 15.04 -20.63 -3.39
C GLN A 172 15.74 -21.72 -2.56
N ASP A 173 16.89 -21.43 -1.97
CA ASP A 173 17.67 -22.39 -1.19
C ASP A 173 17.28 -22.39 0.31
N ARG A 174 16.27 -21.60 0.68
CA ARG A 174 15.87 -21.39 2.07
C ARG A 174 14.52 -22.03 2.38
N ASN A 175 14.46 -22.76 3.50
CA ASN A 175 13.19 -23.22 4.04
C ASN A 175 12.41 -22.09 4.73
N LEU A 176 11.14 -22.36 5.09
CA LEU A 176 10.25 -21.35 5.69
C LEU A 176 10.80 -20.69 6.96
N TRP A 177 11.49 -21.44 7.82
CA TRP A 177 12.06 -20.92 9.07
C TRP A 177 13.29 -20.04 8.79
N GLN A 178 14.13 -20.44 7.84
CA GLN A 178 15.27 -19.64 7.38
C GLN A 178 14.80 -18.35 6.71
N LEU A 179 13.74 -18.40 5.89
CA LEU A 179 13.10 -17.22 5.31
C LEU A 179 12.56 -16.29 6.40
N ALA A 180 11.84 -16.82 7.40
CA ALA A 180 11.31 -16.01 8.50
C ALA A 180 12.41 -15.32 9.33
N SER A 181 13.49 -16.04 9.64
CA SER A 181 14.68 -15.46 10.30
C SER A 181 15.29 -14.35 9.45
N GLU A 182 15.48 -14.59 8.16
CA GLU A 182 16.14 -13.65 7.26
C GLU A 182 15.30 -12.38 7.01
N ILE A 183 13.99 -12.53 6.81
CA ILE A 183 13.04 -11.43 6.74
C ILE A 183 13.14 -10.56 8.00
N SER A 184 13.13 -11.19 9.18
CA SER A 184 13.19 -10.47 10.45
C SER A 184 14.53 -9.78 10.67
N ARG A 185 15.64 -10.37 10.21
CA ARG A 185 16.98 -9.79 10.26
C ARG A 185 17.09 -8.58 9.35
N LEU A 186 16.72 -8.73 8.08
CA LEU A 186 16.78 -7.67 7.07
C LEU A 186 15.83 -6.51 7.38
N ALA A 187 14.61 -6.79 7.85
CA ALA A 187 13.67 -5.75 8.26
C ALA A 187 14.15 -4.94 9.47
N ARG A 188 14.88 -5.57 10.41
CA ARG A 188 15.56 -4.84 11.50
C ARG A 188 16.72 -4.01 10.96
N ALA A 189 17.60 -4.64 10.17
CA ALA A 189 18.75 -3.95 9.60
C ALA A 189 18.36 -2.73 8.75
N ALA A 190 17.27 -2.82 7.98
CA ALA A 190 16.74 -1.69 7.21
C ALA A 190 16.20 -0.58 8.12
N ARG A 191 15.40 -0.92 9.14
CA ARG A 191 14.82 0.07 10.07
C ARG A 191 15.87 0.79 10.92
N ASP A 192 16.89 0.06 11.36
CA ASP A 192 17.94 0.57 12.23
C ASP A 192 19.10 1.20 11.44
N GLY A 193 19.05 1.15 10.10
CA GLY A 193 20.08 1.71 9.21
C GLY A 193 21.39 0.92 9.18
N SER A 194 21.40 -0.33 9.66
CA SER A 194 22.58 -1.20 9.72
C SER A 194 22.70 -2.18 8.54
N ALA A 195 21.75 -2.15 7.59
CA ALA A 195 21.80 -2.94 6.37
C ALA A 195 23.03 -2.60 5.53
N LYS A 196 23.78 -3.62 5.09
CA LYS A 196 24.97 -3.44 4.25
C LYS A 196 24.56 -3.07 2.83
N SER A 197 25.43 -2.34 2.12
CA SER A 197 25.18 -1.98 0.71
C SER A 197 24.95 -3.20 -0.20
N THR A 198 25.64 -4.32 0.08
CA THR A 198 25.48 -5.60 -0.64
C THR A 198 24.14 -6.28 -0.38
N GLU A 199 23.46 -5.92 0.71
CA GLU A 199 22.13 -6.39 1.06
C GLU A 199 21.02 -5.51 0.49
N LEU A 200 21.35 -4.35 -0.13
CA LEU A 200 20.38 -3.36 -0.64
C LEU A 200 20.37 -3.27 -2.17
N SER A 201 21.00 -4.22 -2.86
CA SER A 201 21.18 -4.19 -4.31
C SER A 201 21.20 -5.59 -4.91
N GLY A 202 20.92 -5.71 -6.21
CA GLY A 202 21.03 -6.98 -6.94
C GLY A 202 19.90 -7.96 -6.65
N SER A 203 18.72 -7.49 -6.29
CA SER A 203 17.48 -8.27 -6.37
C SER A 203 17.10 -8.49 -7.83
N THR A 204 16.45 -9.62 -8.12
CA THR A 204 16.02 -10.03 -9.45
C THR A 204 14.50 -10.00 -9.61
N ILE A 205 13.79 -9.97 -8.48
CA ILE A 205 12.35 -9.75 -8.35
C ILE A 205 12.07 -9.16 -6.96
N THR A 206 11.04 -8.32 -6.84
CA THR A 206 10.65 -7.72 -5.56
C THR A 206 9.31 -8.24 -5.05
N LEU A 207 9.24 -8.51 -3.75
CA LEU A 207 8.02 -8.69 -2.97
C LEU A 207 7.81 -7.47 -2.07
N THR A 208 6.66 -6.82 -2.17
CA THR A 208 6.31 -5.65 -1.34
C THR A 208 5.05 -5.91 -0.53
N SER A 209 5.07 -5.66 0.77
CA SER A 209 3.89 -5.91 1.61
C SER A 209 3.66 -4.78 2.61
N LEU A 210 2.41 -4.33 2.69
CA LEU A 210 1.93 -3.43 3.73
C LEU A 210 1.26 -4.18 4.90
N GLY A 211 1.29 -5.51 4.88
CA GLY A 211 0.65 -6.36 5.89
C GLY A 211 -0.84 -6.00 6.07
N PRO A 212 -1.32 -5.85 7.32
CA PRO A 212 -2.71 -5.49 7.61
C PRO A 212 -3.15 -4.13 7.06
N MET A 213 -2.21 -3.23 6.77
CA MET A 213 -2.49 -1.91 6.17
C MET A 213 -2.61 -1.96 4.65
N GLY A 214 -2.47 -3.15 4.03
CA GLY A 214 -2.67 -3.32 2.60
C GLY A 214 -4.04 -2.84 2.15
N GLY A 215 -4.10 -2.24 0.96
CA GLY A 215 -5.36 -1.86 0.32
C GLY A 215 -6.17 -3.09 -0.11
N VAL A 216 -7.25 -2.88 -0.86
CA VAL A 216 -7.93 -3.98 -1.56
C VAL A 216 -7.09 -4.46 -2.73
N ALA A 217 -6.43 -3.54 -3.43
CA ALA A 217 -5.47 -3.81 -4.49
C ALA A 217 -4.42 -2.69 -4.48
N THR A 218 -3.23 -2.99 -4.98
CA THR A 218 -2.14 -2.02 -5.16
C THR A 218 -1.56 -2.15 -6.57
N THR A 219 -0.95 -1.09 -7.08
CA THR A 219 -0.20 -1.09 -8.35
C THR A 219 1.26 -0.77 -8.06
N PRO A 220 2.01 -1.73 -7.49
CA PRO A 220 3.38 -1.49 -7.04
C PRO A 220 4.28 -0.98 -8.17
N VAL A 221 5.20 -0.08 -7.85
CA VAL A 221 6.18 0.46 -8.80
C VAL A 221 7.37 -0.49 -8.87
N ILE A 222 7.73 -0.93 -10.07
CA ILE A 222 8.83 -1.87 -10.28
C ILE A 222 10.15 -1.24 -9.85
N ASN A 223 10.97 -2.01 -9.14
CA ASN A 223 12.31 -1.61 -8.73
C ASN A 223 13.30 -1.84 -9.88
N ARG A 224 13.47 -0.84 -10.75
CA ARG A 224 14.39 -0.92 -11.90
C ARG A 224 15.80 -1.35 -11.44
N PRO A 225 16.48 -2.28 -12.14
CA PRO A 225 16.19 -2.83 -13.47
C PRO A 225 15.33 -4.10 -13.49
N GLU A 226 14.71 -4.50 -12.38
CA GLU A 226 13.79 -5.66 -12.35
C GLU A 226 12.62 -5.45 -13.32
N VAL A 227 11.98 -6.56 -13.70
CA VAL A 227 10.82 -6.54 -14.60
C VAL A 227 9.50 -6.87 -13.91
N ALA A 228 9.53 -7.31 -12.65
CA ALA A 228 8.34 -7.73 -11.91
C ALA A 228 8.41 -7.36 -10.43
N ILE A 229 7.26 -6.96 -9.87
CA ILE A 229 7.06 -6.75 -8.44
C ILE A 229 5.71 -7.31 -8.02
N ILE A 230 5.69 -8.08 -6.93
CA ILE A 230 4.51 -8.76 -6.39
C ILE A 230 4.15 -8.15 -5.05
N GLY A 231 2.86 -7.96 -4.79
CA GLY A 231 2.37 -7.35 -3.56
C GLY A 231 1.11 -8.02 -3.00
N PRO A 232 1.21 -8.81 -1.91
CA PRO A 232 0.04 -9.26 -1.18
C PRO A 232 -0.67 -8.08 -0.50
N ASN A 233 -1.98 -8.02 -0.65
CA ASN A 233 -2.85 -7.03 -0.05
C ASN A 233 -3.43 -7.56 1.28
N ARG A 234 -4.31 -6.78 1.95
CA ARG A 234 -4.87 -7.22 3.23
C ARG A 234 -5.71 -8.48 3.07
N ILE A 235 -5.69 -9.32 4.10
CA ILE A 235 -6.60 -10.47 4.23
C ILE A 235 -7.94 -9.96 4.76
N VAL A 236 -9.05 -10.41 4.16
CA VAL A 236 -10.41 -10.11 4.60
C VAL A 236 -11.22 -11.40 4.75
N GLU A 237 -12.11 -11.43 5.73
CA GLU A 237 -13.04 -12.55 5.92
C GLU A 237 -14.34 -12.26 5.18
N ARG A 238 -14.80 -13.20 4.33
CA ARG A 238 -16.00 -13.05 3.51
C ARG A 238 -16.75 -14.38 3.39
N PRO A 239 -18.10 -14.37 3.27
CA PRO A 239 -18.84 -15.55 2.87
C PRO A 239 -18.55 -15.84 1.39
N MET A 240 -18.11 -17.07 1.08
CA MET A 240 -17.79 -17.52 -0.28
C MET A 240 -18.49 -18.84 -0.57
N PHE A 241 -18.89 -19.02 -1.83
CA PHE A 241 -19.34 -20.32 -2.33
C PHE A 241 -18.13 -21.25 -2.46
N VAL A 242 -18.23 -22.42 -1.84
CA VAL A 242 -17.22 -23.47 -1.92
C VAL A 242 -17.86 -24.78 -2.30
N ARG A 243 -17.14 -25.57 -3.07
CA ARG A 243 -17.53 -26.93 -3.45
C ARG A 243 -16.66 -27.92 -2.69
N ASP A 244 -17.27 -28.92 -2.08
CA ASP A 244 -16.51 -30.06 -1.58
C ASP A 244 -16.13 -31.05 -2.69
N ALA A 245 -15.41 -32.10 -2.31
CA ALA A 245 -15.02 -33.20 -3.17
C ALA A 245 -16.24 -33.94 -3.79
N GLY A 246 -17.43 -33.85 -3.19
CA GLY A 246 -18.67 -34.40 -3.71
C GLY A 246 -19.40 -33.47 -4.70
N GLY A 247 -18.87 -32.25 -4.93
CA GLY A 247 -19.47 -31.25 -5.81
C GLY A 247 -20.63 -30.47 -5.18
N VAL A 248 -20.91 -30.67 -3.88
CA VAL A 248 -21.97 -29.92 -3.19
C VAL A 248 -21.47 -28.52 -2.87
N GLU A 249 -22.23 -27.52 -3.32
CA GLU A 249 -21.93 -26.12 -3.07
C GLU A 249 -22.51 -25.67 -1.74
N ARG A 250 -21.71 -24.97 -0.93
CA ARG A 250 -22.15 -24.34 0.31
C ARG A 250 -21.48 -22.99 0.50
N ILE A 251 -22.07 -22.16 1.36
CA ILE A 251 -21.48 -20.89 1.75
C ILE A 251 -20.64 -21.14 3.00
N GLU A 252 -19.36 -20.80 2.93
CA GLU A 252 -18.44 -20.85 4.07
C GLU A 252 -17.76 -19.51 4.29
N LYS A 253 -17.38 -19.25 5.54
CA LYS A 253 -16.50 -18.15 5.89
C LYS A 253 -15.09 -18.47 5.39
N ARG A 254 -14.58 -17.65 4.45
CA ARG A 254 -13.22 -17.76 3.92
C ARG A 254 -12.41 -16.52 4.18
N LYS A 255 -11.09 -16.69 4.26
CA LYS A 255 -10.10 -15.61 4.29
C LYS A 255 -9.57 -15.41 2.87
N THR A 256 -9.88 -14.27 2.25
CA THR A 256 -9.39 -13.95 0.91
C THR A 256 -8.31 -12.89 0.95
N MET A 257 -7.35 -12.97 0.03
CA MET A 257 -6.24 -12.04 -0.12
C MET A 257 -6.02 -11.74 -1.59
N ASN A 258 -6.04 -10.47 -1.98
CA ASN A 258 -5.67 -10.11 -3.35
C ASN A 258 -4.14 -10.07 -3.46
N ILE A 259 -3.60 -10.68 -4.51
CA ILE A 259 -2.20 -10.51 -4.89
C ILE A 259 -2.15 -9.62 -6.12
N SER A 260 -1.50 -8.47 -5.93
CA SER A 260 -1.23 -7.52 -7.01
C SER A 260 0.15 -7.80 -7.59
N MET A 261 0.28 -7.77 -8.91
CA MET A 261 1.54 -7.85 -9.60
C MET A 261 1.65 -6.71 -10.60
N SER A 262 2.83 -6.11 -10.71
CA SER A 262 3.14 -5.18 -11.80
C SER A 262 4.34 -5.72 -12.56
N CYS A 263 4.21 -5.73 -13.88
CA CYS A 263 5.22 -6.27 -14.78
C CYS A 263 5.57 -5.27 -15.89
N ASP A 264 6.81 -5.37 -16.37
CA ASP A 264 7.29 -4.66 -17.55
C ASP A 264 6.73 -5.32 -18.81
N HIS A 265 5.81 -4.65 -19.50
CA HIS A 265 5.15 -5.22 -20.68
C HIS A 265 6.08 -5.44 -21.88
N ARG A 266 7.34 -4.99 -21.82
CA ARG A 266 8.35 -5.28 -22.85
C ARG A 266 8.94 -6.68 -22.71
N VAL A 267 8.85 -7.28 -21.52
CA VAL A 267 9.48 -8.58 -21.19
C VAL A 267 8.46 -9.63 -20.80
N VAL A 268 7.37 -9.23 -20.15
CA VAL A 268 6.34 -10.11 -19.62
C VAL A 268 5.03 -9.81 -20.31
N ASP A 269 4.39 -10.84 -20.85
CA ASP A 269 3.07 -10.71 -21.45
C ASP A 269 1.93 -10.96 -20.44
N GLY A 270 0.72 -10.50 -20.77
CA GLY A 270 -0.45 -10.71 -19.93
C GLY A 270 -0.75 -12.19 -19.67
N TRP A 271 -0.49 -13.07 -20.65
CA TRP A 271 -0.64 -14.51 -20.50
C TRP A 271 0.34 -15.09 -19.48
N ASP A 272 1.59 -14.65 -19.47
CA ASP A 272 2.61 -15.12 -18.53
C ASP A 272 2.25 -14.71 -17.10
N ALA A 273 1.86 -13.45 -16.92
CA ALA A 273 1.44 -12.91 -15.63
C ALA A 273 0.21 -13.63 -15.07
N ALA A 274 -0.81 -13.84 -15.91
CA ALA A 274 -2.02 -14.57 -15.53
C ALA A 274 -1.70 -16.04 -15.21
N SER A 275 -0.91 -16.71 -16.05
CA SER A 275 -0.53 -18.11 -15.84
C SER A 275 0.24 -18.30 -14.54
N PHE A 276 1.21 -17.43 -14.26
CA PHE A 276 1.95 -17.43 -13.00
C PHE A 276 1.03 -17.22 -11.80
N ALA A 277 0.12 -16.24 -11.87
CA ALA A 277 -0.80 -15.96 -10.78
C ALA A 277 -1.74 -17.14 -10.51
N GLN A 278 -2.25 -17.82 -11.54
CA GLN A 278 -3.10 -19.00 -11.37
C GLN A 278 -2.34 -20.20 -10.78
N ASP A 279 -1.08 -20.42 -11.18
CA ASP A 279 -0.27 -21.49 -10.57
C ASP A 279 0.17 -21.14 -9.15
N LEU A 280 0.45 -19.87 -8.85
CA LEU A 280 0.68 -19.39 -7.49
C LEU A 280 -0.57 -19.57 -6.63
N LYS A 281 -1.75 -19.27 -7.17
CA LYS A 281 -3.05 -19.46 -6.51
C LYS A 281 -3.23 -20.91 -6.08
N LYS A 282 -2.96 -21.88 -6.95
CA LYS A 282 -3.01 -23.32 -6.60
C LYS A 282 -2.10 -23.68 -5.43
N LEU A 283 -0.86 -23.17 -5.40
CA LEU A 283 0.08 -23.44 -4.30
C LEU A 283 -0.38 -22.82 -2.97
N ILE A 284 -0.95 -21.62 -3.03
CA ILE A 284 -1.40 -20.88 -1.84
C ILE A 284 -2.71 -21.45 -1.29
N GLU A 285 -3.65 -21.83 -2.15
CA GLU A 285 -4.93 -22.45 -1.76
C GLU A 285 -4.73 -23.90 -1.27
N ALA A 286 -3.67 -24.57 -1.71
CA ALA A 286 -3.27 -25.90 -1.23
C ALA A 286 -1.82 -25.90 -0.68
N PRO A 287 -1.59 -25.36 0.53
CA PRO A 287 -0.25 -25.12 1.08
C PRO A 287 0.60 -26.40 1.25
N ALA A 288 -0.03 -27.58 1.31
CA ALA A 288 0.68 -28.85 1.26
C ALA A 288 1.55 -28.98 0.00
N LEU A 289 1.16 -28.37 -1.13
CA LEU A 289 1.97 -28.34 -2.36
C LEU A 289 3.20 -27.44 -2.25
N ILE A 290 3.23 -26.49 -1.32
CA ILE A 290 4.45 -25.71 -1.02
C ILE A 290 5.41 -26.59 -0.22
N LEU A 291 4.88 -27.34 0.75
CA LEU A 291 5.66 -28.13 1.71
C LEU A 291 6.11 -29.50 1.18
N ALA A 292 5.34 -30.09 0.27
CA ALA A 292 5.69 -31.32 -0.44
C ALA A 292 6.64 -30.97 -1.58
N GLY A 293 7.93 -31.04 -1.31
CA GLY A 293 9.02 -30.76 -2.24
C GLY A 293 10.35 -31.13 -1.62
#